data_AF-A0A7D8YQC9-F1
#
_entry.id   AF-A0A7D8YQC9-F1
#
_cell.length_a   1.000
_cell.length_b   1.000
_cell.length_c   1.000
_cell.angle_alpha   90.00
_cell.angle_beta   90.00
_cell.angle_gamma   90.00
#
_symmetry.space_group_name_H-M   'P 1'
#
loop_
_entity.id
_entity.type
_entity.pdbx_description
1 polymer ?
#
loop_
_entity_poly.entity_id
_entity_poly.type
_entity_poly.pdbx_seq_one_letter_code
_entity_poly.pdbx_strand_id
1 'polypeptide(L)'
;MLAPLLAGCGSRTDETEVQPPPVQVDSFSEKETEGILLLEEDSDRVAARQQGICPVSGEPIGSMGKPIKLTVEGREVFICCAGCEDTLREDPEKYFSILDRDLPQSQ
;
A
#
# COMPACT_ATOMS: atom_id res chain seq x y z
N MET A 1 -9.73 -32.17 55.96
CA MET A 1 -8.91 -30.95 56.07
C MET A 1 -8.73 -30.41 54.67
N LEU A 2 -8.90 -29.09 54.53
CA LEU A 2 -9.36 -28.35 53.35
C LEU A 2 -8.52 -28.55 52.08
N ALA A 3 -9.18 -28.78 50.94
CA ALA A 3 -8.64 -28.53 49.60
C ALA A 3 -9.26 -27.23 49.05
N PRO A 4 -8.47 -26.29 48.51
CA PRO A 4 -8.93 -24.93 48.23
C PRO A 4 -9.80 -24.84 46.97
N LEU A 5 -10.80 -23.96 47.09
CA LEU A 5 -11.70 -23.50 46.05
C LEU A 5 -10.97 -22.57 45.05
N LEU A 6 -11.17 -22.86 43.76
CA LEU A 6 -11.60 -21.92 42.72
C LEU A 6 -11.07 -20.47 42.78
N ALA A 7 -10.10 -20.18 41.91
CA ALA A 7 -10.03 -18.89 41.20
C ALA A 7 -9.24 -19.05 39.87
N GLY A 8 -9.72 -19.94 39.00
CA GLY A 8 -9.38 -19.88 37.58
C GLY A 8 -10.23 -18.77 36.94
N CYS A 9 -9.65 -17.59 36.74
CA CYS A 9 -10.27 -16.54 35.95
C CYS A 9 -9.96 -16.80 34.48
N GLY A 10 -10.94 -17.35 33.76
CA GLY A 10 -10.92 -17.45 32.30
C GLY A 10 -11.53 -16.20 31.66
N SER A 11 -10.84 -15.71 30.64
CA SER A 11 -11.40 -15.13 29.40
C SER A 11 -12.18 -13.82 29.49
N ARG A 12 -11.65 -12.77 28.86
CA ARG A 12 -12.12 -12.31 27.53
C ARG A 12 -11.39 -11.03 27.11
N THR A 13 -10.68 -11.17 25.99
CA THR A 13 -10.33 -10.17 24.97
C THR A 13 -11.19 -8.91 24.97
N ASP A 14 -10.56 -7.74 24.95
CA ASP A 14 -10.81 -6.65 23.98
C ASP A 14 -9.86 -5.47 24.27
N GLU A 15 -8.63 -5.53 23.78
CA GLU A 15 -7.84 -4.32 23.57
C GLU A 15 -7.29 -4.39 22.16
N THR A 16 -8.02 -3.74 21.26
CA THR A 16 -7.46 -2.75 20.34
C THR A 16 -6.00 -2.96 20.01
N GLU A 17 -5.75 -3.71 18.96
CA GLU A 17 -5.21 -3.10 17.77
C GLU A 17 -5.64 -4.02 16.62
N VAL A 18 -6.54 -3.51 15.78
CA VAL A 18 -6.73 -4.07 14.45
C VAL A 18 -5.39 -3.85 13.76
N GLN A 19 -4.47 -4.77 13.97
CA GLN A 19 -3.36 -4.96 13.06
C GLN A 19 -4.03 -5.38 11.75
N PRO A 20 -4.01 -4.55 10.69
CA PRO A 20 -4.32 -5.08 9.37
C PRO A 20 -3.37 -6.26 9.15
N PRO A 21 -3.83 -7.36 8.54
CA PRO A 21 -2.99 -8.54 8.35
C PRO A 21 -1.67 -8.08 7.72
N PRO A 22 -0.51 -8.55 8.22
CA PRO A 22 0.75 -8.30 7.56
C PRO A 22 0.65 -9.00 6.20
N VAL A 23 0.24 -8.24 5.19
CA VAL A 23 0.56 -8.60 3.82
C VAL A 23 2.08 -8.50 3.80
N GLN A 24 2.69 -9.67 3.92
CA GLN A 24 4.12 -9.90 3.85
C GLN A 24 4.62 -9.30 2.53
N VAL A 25 4.97 -8.01 2.57
CA VAL A 25 5.78 -7.35 1.56
C VAL A 25 7.22 -7.45 2.04
N ASP A 26 7.73 -8.68 2.03
CA ASP A 26 9.12 -8.99 2.35
C ASP A 26 10.01 -8.47 1.20
N SER A 27 10.23 -7.15 1.13
CA SER A 27 11.38 -6.52 0.43
C SER A 27 11.43 -5.00 0.52
N PHE A 28 10.40 -4.31 1.04
CA PHE A 28 10.46 -2.87 1.29
C PHE A 28 9.94 -2.59 2.71
N SER A 29 10.72 -1.88 3.52
CA SER A 29 10.41 -1.61 4.92
C SER A 29 9.07 -0.89 5.03
N GLU A 30 8.27 -1.18 6.07
CA GLU A 30 6.97 -0.54 6.34
C GLU A 30 7.05 1.00 6.32
N LYS A 31 8.24 1.55 6.61
CA LYS A 31 8.54 2.98 6.59
C LYS A 31 8.61 3.58 5.17
N GLU A 32 8.93 2.78 4.16
CA GLU A 32 9.12 3.21 2.77
C GLU A 32 7.79 3.29 1.99
N THR A 33 6.70 2.80 2.57
CA THR A 33 5.36 2.85 1.98
C THR A 33 4.31 3.48 2.91
N GLU A 34 4.76 4.14 4.00
CA GLU A 34 3.88 4.79 4.98
C GLU A 34 2.93 5.80 4.32
N GLY A 35 3.39 6.48 3.27
CA GLY A 35 2.56 7.39 2.49
C GLY A 35 1.31 6.75 1.90
N ILE A 36 1.32 5.44 1.61
CA ILE A 36 0.13 4.73 1.12
C ILE A 36 -1.00 4.79 2.15
N LEU A 37 -0.70 4.77 3.45
CA LEU A 37 -1.71 4.85 4.52
C LEU A 37 -2.47 6.18 4.53
N LEU A 38 -1.94 7.22 3.87
CA LEU A 38 -2.57 8.54 3.76
C LEU A 38 -3.64 8.61 2.66
N LEU A 39 -3.79 7.56 1.83
CA LEU A 39 -4.91 7.45 0.89
C LEU A 39 -6.19 7.12 1.66
N GLU A 40 -7.26 7.83 1.33
CA GLU A 40 -8.54 7.75 2.07
C GLU A 40 -9.24 6.42 1.79
N GLU A 41 -9.19 5.95 0.54
CA GLU A 41 -9.85 4.74 0.11
C GLU A 41 -8.99 3.49 0.30
N ASP A 42 -9.57 2.46 0.91
CA ASP A 42 -8.93 1.14 1.09
C ASP A 42 -8.52 0.52 -0.26
N SER A 43 -9.35 0.69 -1.29
CA SER A 43 -9.05 0.22 -2.64
C SER A 43 -7.82 0.91 -3.22
N ASP A 44 -7.68 2.22 -3.01
CA ASP A 44 -6.51 2.96 -3.49
C ASP A 44 -5.25 2.54 -2.75
N ARG A 45 -5.35 2.25 -1.44
CA ARG A 45 -4.24 1.69 -0.66
C ARG A 45 -3.80 0.34 -1.18
N VAL A 46 -4.75 -0.54 -1.52
CA VAL A 46 -4.44 -1.85 -2.10
C VAL A 46 -3.80 -1.69 -3.48
N ALA A 47 -4.38 -0.86 -4.36
CA ALA A 47 -3.86 -0.64 -5.71
C ALA A 47 -2.45 0.00 -5.70
N ALA A 48 -2.22 0.98 -4.83
CA ALA A 48 -0.89 1.59 -4.65
C ALA A 48 0.16 0.59 -4.15
N ARG A 49 -0.21 -0.32 -3.22
CA ARG A 49 0.67 -1.41 -2.77
C ARG A 49 0.95 -2.44 -3.87
N GLN A 50 -0.06 -2.77 -4.67
CA GLN A 50 0.10 -3.68 -5.81
C GLN A 50 1.06 -3.07 -6.83
N GLN A 51 0.95 -1.76 -7.11
CA GLN A 51 1.88 -1.05 -7.97
C GLN A 51 3.29 -1.06 -7.40
N GLY A 52 3.45 -0.70 -6.12
CA GLY A 52 4.71 -0.75 -5.39
C GLY A 52 5.74 0.30 -5.81
N ILE A 53 5.89 0.58 -7.11
CA ILE A 53 6.93 1.43 -7.70
C ILE A 53 6.30 2.52 -8.58
N CYS A 54 6.87 3.73 -8.55
CA CYS A 54 6.52 4.81 -9.46
C CYS A 54 7.13 4.55 -10.84
N PRO A 55 6.35 4.58 -11.94
CA PRO A 55 6.87 4.26 -13.26
C PRO A 55 7.81 5.32 -13.84
N VAL A 56 7.71 6.54 -13.33
CA VAL A 56 8.52 7.67 -13.79
C VAL A 56 9.89 7.65 -13.11
N SER A 57 9.92 7.61 -11.77
CA SER A 57 11.16 7.70 -10.99
C SER A 57 11.78 6.34 -10.66
N GLY A 58 11.00 5.26 -10.66
CA GLY A 58 11.43 3.95 -10.17
C GLY A 58 11.47 3.85 -8.64
N GLU A 59 11.00 4.86 -7.92
CA GLU A 59 11.00 4.86 -6.45
C GLU A 59 9.74 4.23 -5.85
N PRO A 60 9.80 3.71 -4.60
CA PRO A 60 8.64 3.09 -3.95
C PRO A 60 7.47 4.06 -3.78
N ILE A 61 6.27 3.63 -4.12
CA ILE A 61 5.05 4.41 -3.89
C ILE A 61 4.83 4.55 -2.38
N GLY A 62 4.65 5.79 -1.91
CA GLY A 62 4.49 6.09 -0.49
C GLY A 62 5.77 6.47 0.24
N SER A 63 6.94 6.34 -0.40
CA SER A 63 8.23 6.74 0.20
C SER A 63 8.39 8.26 0.31
N MET A 64 7.73 9.00 -0.57
CA MET A 64 7.75 10.47 -0.63
C MET A 64 6.51 11.14 0.00
N GLY A 65 5.70 10.39 0.76
CA GLY A 65 4.43 10.85 1.31
C GLY A 65 3.22 10.31 0.53
N LYS A 66 2.08 10.99 0.63
CA LYS A 66 0.81 10.51 0.06
C LYS A 66 0.92 10.34 -1.47
N PRO A 67 0.76 9.11 -2.00
CA PRO A 67 0.72 8.88 -3.44
C PRO A 67 -0.39 9.68 -4.10
N ILE A 68 -0.15 10.10 -5.34
CA ILE A 68 -1.14 10.80 -6.14
C ILE A 68 -1.72 9.80 -7.14
N LYS A 69 -3.03 9.58 -7.04
CA LYS A 69 -3.79 8.80 -8.02
C LYS A 69 -4.13 9.68 -9.21
N LEU A 70 -3.75 9.24 -10.40
CA LEU A 70 -4.06 9.91 -11.66
C LEU A 70 -4.81 8.95 -12.57
N THR A 71 -5.73 9.50 -13.36
CA THR A 71 -6.37 8.78 -14.45
C THR A 71 -5.82 9.32 -15.75
N VAL A 72 -5.07 8.49 -16.49
CA VAL A 72 -4.44 8.84 -17.77
C VAL A 72 -4.86 7.80 -18.79
N GLU A 73 -5.40 8.22 -19.93
CA GLU A 73 -5.95 7.33 -20.98
C GLU A 73 -6.96 6.28 -20.48
N GLY A 74 -7.73 6.62 -19.43
CA GLY A 74 -8.72 5.72 -18.83
C GLY A 74 -8.12 4.66 -17.91
N ARG A 75 -6.82 4.72 -17.63
CA ARG A 75 -6.12 3.85 -16.67
C ARG A 75 -5.79 4.62 -15.40
N GLU A 76 -5.96 3.97 -14.25
CA GLU A 76 -5.57 4.52 -12.95
C GLU A 76 -4.11 4.17 -12.65
N VAL A 77 -3.34 5.16 -12.24
CA VAL A 77 -1.91 5.03 -11.94
C VAL A 77 -1.54 5.88 -10.74
N PHE A 78 -0.65 5.37 -9.91
CA PHE A 78 -0.13 6.07 -8.75
C PHE A 78 1.27 6.62 -9.05
N ILE A 79 1.53 7.86 -8.64
CA ILE A 79 2.86 8.47 -8.70
C ILE A 79 3.34 8.86 -7.30
N CYS A 80 4.65 8.85 -7.11
CA CYS A 80 5.24 9.15 -5.80
C CYS A 80 5.19 10.64 -5.44
N CYS A 81 5.18 11.55 -6.42
CA CYS A 81 5.17 13.00 -6.21
C CYS A 81 4.58 13.76 -7.40
N ALA A 82 4.17 15.01 -7.19
CA ALA A 82 3.58 15.86 -8.23
C ALA A 82 4.52 16.10 -9.43
N GLY A 83 5.84 16.07 -9.23
CA GLY A 83 6.81 16.23 -10.33
C GLY A 83 6.79 15.08 -11.35
N CYS A 84 6.25 13.92 -10.99
CA CYS A 84 6.09 12.79 -11.91
C CYS A 84 4.85 12.93 -12.80
N GLU A 85 3.90 13.81 -12.48
CA GLU A 85 2.64 13.94 -13.23
C GLU A 85 2.86 14.42 -14.67
N ASP A 86 3.60 15.52 -14.83
CA ASP A 86 3.87 16.10 -16.15
C ASP A 86 4.61 15.10 -17.04
N THR A 87 5.64 14.46 -16.48
CA THR A 87 6.44 13.46 -17.20
C THR A 87 5.58 12.26 -17.63
N LEU A 88 4.69 11.79 -16.76
CA LEU A 88 3.76 10.69 -17.07
C LEU A 88 2.79 11.09 -18.20
N ARG A 89 2.29 12.34 -18.18
CA ARG A 89 1.34 12.83 -19.18
C ARG A 89 1.97 13.14 -20.53
N GLU A 90 3.26 13.47 -20.56
CA GLU A 90 4.01 13.68 -21.80
C GLU A 90 4.15 12.38 -22.61
N ASP A 91 4.33 11.24 -21.94
CA ASP A 91 4.52 9.94 -22.60
C ASP A 91 3.87 8.78 -21.82
N PRO A 92 2.52 8.75 -21.73
CA PRO A 92 1.81 7.78 -20.90
C PRO A 92 2.00 6.34 -21.38
N GLU A 93 2.00 6.10 -22.69
CA GLU A 93 2.18 4.76 -23.27
C GLU A 93 3.51 4.12 -22.85
N LYS A 94 4.60 4.90 -22.82
CA LYS A 94 5.92 4.44 -22.37
C LYS A 94 5.90 3.98 -20.92
N TYR A 95 5.31 4.78 -20.02
CA TYR A 95 5.27 4.46 -18.59
C TYR A 95 4.28 3.35 -18.27
N PHE A 96 3.17 3.26 -18.99
CA PHE A 96 2.26 2.12 -18.90
C PHE A 96 2.91 0.83 -19.33
N SER A 97 3.74 0.84 -20.37
CA SER A 97 4.51 -0.35 -20.78
C SER A 97 5.48 -0.81 -19.68
N ILE A 98 6.07 0.12 -18.92
CA ILE A 98 6.93 -0.19 -17.77
C ILE A 98 6.08 -0.77 -16.63
N LEU A 99 4.96 -0.14 -16.30
CA LEU A 99 4.04 -0.63 -15.28
C LEU A 99 3.51 -2.03 -15.60
N ASP A 100 3.11 -2.27 -16.83
CA ASP A 100 2.52 -3.55 -17.24
C ASP A 100 3.49 -4.72 -17.18
N ARG A 101 4.79 -4.43 -17.30
CA ARG A 101 5.86 -5.40 -17.10
C ARG A 101 6.02 -5.76 -15.62
N ASP A 102 5.91 -4.77 -14.74
CA ASP A 102 6.30 -4.89 -13.32
C ASP A 102 5.10 -5.21 -12.41
N LEU A 103 3.88 -4.83 -12.80
CA LEU A 103 2.64 -5.25 -12.17
C LEU A 103 2.32 -6.69 -12.60
N PRO A 104 2.15 -7.65 -11.67
CA PRO A 104 1.49 -8.89 -12.01
C PRO A 104 0.07 -8.53 -12.41
N GLN A 105 -0.20 -8.51 -13.72
CA GLN A 105 -1.54 -8.34 -14.25
C GLN A 105 -2.42 -9.34 -13.50
N SER A 106 -3.42 -8.81 -12.79
CA SER A 106 -4.40 -9.60 -12.05
C SER A 106 -5.12 -10.52 -13.04
N GLN A 107 -4.55 -11.70 -13.25
CA GLN A 107 -5.16 -12.83 -13.93
C GLN A 107 -6.05 -13.56 -12.93
#